data_AF-B1MZ53-F1
#
_entry.id   AF-B1MZ53-F1
#
_cell.length_a   1.000
_cell.length_b   1.000
_cell.length_c   1.000
_cell.angle_alpha   90.00
_cell.angle_beta   90.00
_cell.angle_gamma   90.00
#
_symmetry.space_group_name_H-M   'P 1'
#
loop_
_entity.id
_entity.type
_entity.pdbx_description
1 polymer ?
#
loop_
_entity_poly.entity_id
_entity_poly.type
_entity_poly.pdbx_seq_one_letter_code
_entity_poly.pdbx_strand_id
1 'polypeptide(L)'
;MKRFFNKNYGIHGIAILITALVLPWFGQLLNWSTLNQIIWLYIIVNGLYMLYFGYVTRKRGLFPGVLVIMPLFFALITTWLLGLVSTSYGFYLALFYFVLSLFTFFGDTRDDPDENLIPVENGFYGLHSDDDDEKISVPVDGGFKS
;
A
#
# COMPACT_ATOMS: atom_id res chain seq x y z
N MET A 1 13.31 -11.02 -12.60
CA MET A 1 12.95 -10.85 -11.17
C MET A 1 13.60 -9.58 -10.58
N LYS A 2 13.35 -8.38 -11.15
CA LYS A 2 14.06 -7.12 -10.77
C LYS A 2 13.20 -5.84 -10.84
N ARG A 3 11.86 -5.94 -10.77
CA ARG A 3 10.94 -4.79 -10.93
C ARG A 3 9.90 -4.64 -9.82
N PHE A 4 10.13 -5.19 -8.63
CA PHE A 4 9.16 -5.12 -7.52
C PHE A 4 9.35 -3.96 -6.54
N PHE A 5 10.42 -3.17 -6.64
CA PHE A 5 10.61 -2.00 -5.80
C PHE A 5 10.28 -0.72 -6.55
N ASN A 6 8.98 -0.38 -6.59
CA ASN A 6 8.58 0.98 -6.91
C ASN A 6 9.08 1.92 -5.79
N LYS A 7 9.65 3.06 -6.16
CA LYS A 7 10.50 3.93 -5.29
C LYS A 7 9.80 4.48 -4.04
N ASN A 8 8.48 4.31 -3.92
CA ASN A 8 7.66 4.81 -2.82
C ASN A 8 7.38 3.79 -1.72
N TYR A 9 7.45 2.47 -1.99
CA TYR A 9 7.18 1.44 -0.97
C TYR A 9 8.23 1.41 0.13
N GLY A 10 9.50 1.59 -0.24
CA GLY A 10 10.62 1.57 0.69
C GLY A 10 10.51 2.67 1.74
N ILE A 11 10.07 3.87 1.33
CA ILE A 11 9.96 5.03 2.23
C ILE A 11 8.90 4.79 3.32
N HIS A 12 7.74 4.22 2.96
CA HIS A 12 6.70 3.90 3.93
C HIS A 12 7.10 2.73 4.86
N GLY A 13 7.80 1.72 4.33
CA GLY A 13 8.36 0.64 5.15
C GLY A 13 9.42 1.14 6.14
N ILE A 14 10.28 2.08 5.71
CA ILE A 14 11.26 2.74 6.57
C ILE A 14 10.56 3.61 7.61
N ALA A 15 9.51 4.35 7.24
CA ALA A 15 8.74 5.15 8.17
C ALA A 15 8.14 4.30 9.31
N ILE A 16 7.65 3.10 9.00
CA ILE A 16 7.19 2.12 10.00
C ILE A 16 8.32 1.63 10.89
N LEU A 17 9.48 1.30 10.32
CA LEU A 17 10.61 0.87 11.14
C LEU A 17 11.01 1.99 12.11
N ILE A 18 10.97 3.24 11.65
CA ILE A 18 11.23 4.40 12.49
C ILE A 18 10.13 4.55 13.56
N THR A 19 8.85 4.54 13.20
CA THR A 19 7.76 4.73 14.19
C THR A 19 7.60 3.55 15.14
N ALA A 20 7.82 2.31 14.70
CA ALA A 20 7.74 1.13 15.56
C ALA A 20 8.94 1.03 16.53
N LEU A 21 10.08 1.63 16.20
CA LEU A 21 11.32 1.46 16.96
C LEU A 21 11.64 2.71 17.80
N VAL A 22 11.53 3.91 17.19
CA VAL A 22 11.91 5.18 17.83
C VAL A 22 10.87 5.67 18.83
N LEU A 23 9.58 5.59 18.51
CA LEU A 23 8.53 6.10 19.40
C LEU A 23 8.47 5.35 20.73
N PRO A 24 8.46 4.01 20.76
CA PRO A 24 8.42 3.27 22.02
C PRO A 24 9.65 3.50 22.89
N TRP A 25 10.82 3.59 22.26
CA TRP A 25 12.07 3.91 22.93
C TRP A 25 12.04 5.30 23.58
N PHE A 26 11.48 6.31 22.89
CA PHE A 26 11.23 7.63 23.48
C PHE A 26 10.26 7.57 24.68
N GLY A 27 9.23 6.73 24.60
CA GLY A 27 8.29 6.52 25.71
C GLY A 27 8.93 5.90 26.96
N GLN A 28 9.93 5.04 26.77
CA GLN A 28 10.73 4.48 27.87
C GLN A 28 11.66 5.52 28.48
N LEU A 29 12.35 6.31 27.65
CA LEU A 29 13.23 7.40 28.10
C LEU A 29 12.49 8.43 28.98
N LEU A 30 11.24 8.71 28.67
CA LEU A 30 10.41 9.69 29.38
C LEU A 30 9.65 9.10 30.58
N ASN A 31 9.89 7.83 30.96
CA ASN A 31 9.19 7.11 32.04
C ASN A 31 7.66 7.18 31.92
N TRP A 32 7.13 7.04 30.70
CA TRP A 32 5.68 7.01 30.51
C TRP A 32 5.10 5.72 31.09
N SER A 33 3.96 5.84 31.79
CA SER A 33 3.20 4.67 32.21
C SER A 33 2.78 3.85 30.99
N THR A 34 2.60 2.54 31.17
CA THR A 34 2.14 1.64 30.10
C THR A 34 0.84 2.14 29.47
N LEU A 35 -0.07 2.70 30.27
CA LEU A 35 -1.33 3.27 29.80
C LEU A 35 -1.11 4.51 28.92
N ASN A 36 -0.20 5.40 29.30
CA ASN A 36 0.14 6.57 28.51
C ASN A 36 0.82 6.19 27.18
N GLN A 37 1.69 5.18 27.18
CA GLN A 37 2.30 4.65 25.97
C GLN A 37 1.25 4.08 25.01
N ILE A 38 0.28 3.31 25.52
CA ILE A 38 -0.83 2.75 24.73
C ILE A 38 -1.66 3.86 24.09
N ILE A 39 -2.07 4.86 24.85
CA ILE A 39 -2.95 5.93 24.34
C ILE A 39 -2.21 6.82 23.34
N TRP A 40 -1.06 7.39 23.72
CA TRP A 40 -0.42 8.42 22.93
C TRP A 40 0.41 7.87 21.76
N LEU A 41 1.23 6.86 22.00
CA LEU A 41 2.14 6.36 20.96
C LEU A 41 1.44 5.36 20.05
N TYR A 42 0.82 4.35 20.65
CA TYR A 42 0.28 3.24 19.88
C TYR A 42 -1.07 3.60 19.26
N ILE A 43 -2.05 4.07 20.04
CA ILE A 43 -3.36 4.36 19.46
C ILE A 43 -3.31 5.62 18.59
N ILE A 44 -2.83 6.75 19.11
CA ILE A 44 -2.92 8.02 18.37
C ILE A 44 -1.91 8.08 17.23
N VAL A 45 -0.61 7.99 17.50
CA VAL A 45 0.40 8.19 16.45
C VAL A 45 0.39 7.07 15.42
N ASN A 46 0.43 5.81 15.85
CA ASN A 46 0.40 4.69 14.89
C ASN A 46 -0.99 4.54 14.24
N GLY A 47 -2.08 4.85 14.94
CA GLY A 47 -3.41 4.86 14.33
C GLY A 47 -3.55 5.90 13.21
N LEU A 48 -3.11 7.14 13.42
CA LEU A 48 -3.08 8.16 12.37
C LEU A 48 -2.22 7.75 11.18
N TYR A 49 -1.07 7.13 11.44
CA TYR A 49 -0.23 6.59 10.38
C TYR A 49 -0.97 5.51 9.57
N MET A 50 -1.70 4.60 10.22
CA MET A 50 -2.41 3.52 9.54
C MET A 50 -3.60 4.01 8.72
N LEU A 51 -4.29 5.05 9.18
CA LEU A 51 -5.29 5.76 8.38
C LEU A 51 -4.66 6.41 7.14
N TYR A 52 -3.55 7.13 7.31
CA TYR A 52 -2.83 7.71 6.17
C TYR A 52 -2.33 6.62 5.21
N PHE A 53 -1.86 5.50 5.75
CA PHE A 53 -1.35 4.39 4.97
C PHE A 53 -2.44 3.75 4.09
N GLY A 54 -3.64 3.51 4.62
CA GLY A 54 -4.75 2.99 3.82
C GLY A 54 -5.18 3.95 2.72
N TYR A 55 -5.26 5.26 3.01
CA TYR A 55 -5.54 6.29 2.01
C TYR A 55 -4.49 6.32 0.89
N VAL A 56 -3.20 6.31 1.24
CA VAL A 56 -2.10 6.31 0.26
C VAL A 56 -2.09 5.03 -0.57
N THR A 57 -2.42 3.89 0.04
CA THR A 57 -2.49 2.60 -0.65
C THR A 57 -3.52 2.65 -1.76
N ARG A 58 -4.70 3.21 -1.49
CA ARG A 58 -5.75 3.43 -2.48
C ARG A 58 -5.32 4.43 -3.57
N LYS A 59 -4.97 5.65 -3.18
CA LYS A 59 -4.66 6.76 -4.10
C LYS A 59 -3.48 6.48 -5.04
N ARG A 60 -2.52 5.66 -4.61
CA ARG A 60 -1.33 5.32 -5.41
C ARG A 60 -1.41 3.95 -6.08
N GLY A 61 -2.54 3.25 -5.98
CA GLY A 61 -2.70 1.91 -6.54
C GLY A 61 -1.68 0.91 -5.99
N LEU A 62 -1.38 0.99 -4.68
CA LEU A 62 -0.47 0.06 -4.04
C LEU A 62 -1.11 -1.32 -3.91
N PHE A 63 -0.29 -2.38 -3.92
CA PHE A 63 -0.80 -3.75 -3.76
C PHE A 63 -1.62 -3.88 -2.45
N PRO A 64 -2.91 -4.30 -2.52
CA PRO A 64 -3.77 -4.33 -1.34
C PRO A 64 -3.28 -5.25 -0.21
N GLY A 65 -2.51 -6.28 -0.53
CA GLY A 65 -1.93 -7.17 0.49
C GLY A 65 -0.99 -6.44 1.46
N VAL A 66 -0.49 -5.25 1.12
CA VAL A 66 0.35 -4.45 2.04
C VAL A 66 -0.45 -3.98 3.27
N LEU A 67 -1.79 -3.85 3.17
CA LEU A 67 -2.67 -3.52 4.30
C LEU A 67 -2.65 -4.59 5.39
N VAL A 68 -2.44 -5.87 5.02
CA VAL A 68 -2.32 -6.99 5.96
C VAL A 68 -0.88 -7.12 6.46
N ILE A 69 0.08 -6.99 5.55
CA ILE A 69 1.50 -7.17 5.85
C ILE A 69 1.96 -6.13 6.88
N MET A 70 1.55 -4.86 6.76
CA MET A 70 2.08 -3.81 7.63
C MET A 70 1.71 -3.95 9.11
N PRO A 71 0.45 -4.19 9.50
CA PRO A 71 0.10 -4.47 10.88
C PRO A 71 0.81 -5.71 11.46
N LEU A 72 1.02 -6.75 10.64
CA LEU A 72 1.75 -7.95 11.07
C LEU A 72 3.22 -7.65 11.37
N PHE A 73 3.89 -6.85 10.52
CA PHE A 73 5.25 -6.41 10.77
C PHE A 73 5.35 -5.57 12.04
N PHE A 74 4.39 -4.67 12.28
CA PHE A 74 4.32 -3.93 13.55
C PHE A 74 4.25 -4.86 14.76
N ALA A 75 3.35 -5.86 14.74
CA ALA A 75 3.23 -6.82 15.85
C ALA A 75 4.53 -7.61 16.06
N LEU A 76 5.14 -8.12 14.99
CA LEU A 76 6.37 -8.91 15.06
C LEU A 76 7.52 -8.11 15.67
N ILE A 77 7.72 -6.88 15.20
CA ILE A 77 8.80 -6.01 15.64
C ILE A 77 8.60 -5.60 17.11
N THR A 78 7.39 -5.16 17.46
CA THR A 78 7.14 -4.62 18.81
C THR A 78 7.04 -5.70 19.89
N THR A 79 6.60 -6.92 19.56
CA THR A 79 6.44 -8.01 20.53
C THR A 79 7.67 -8.90 20.63
N TRP A 80 8.22 -9.39 19.52
CA TRP A 80 9.27 -10.40 19.55
C TRP A 80 10.66 -9.82 19.34
N LEU A 81 10.82 -8.86 18.43
CA LEU A 81 12.14 -8.31 18.16
C LEU A 81 12.62 -7.38 19.28
N LEU A 82 11.72 -6.52 19.77
CA LEU A 82 12.08 -5.46 20.71
C LEU A 82 11.47 -5.64 22.11
N GLY A 83 10.49 -6.54 22.27
CA GLY A 83 9.86 -6.80 23.57
C GLY A 83 9.22 -5.56 24.22
N LEU A 84 8.79 -4.59 23.40
CA LEU A 84 8.28 -3.29 23.85
C LEU A 84 6.87 -3.38 24.43
N VAL A 85 6.10 -4.35 23.96
CA VAL A 85 4.69 -4.55 24.29
C VAL A 85 4.44 -6.04 24.50
N SER A 86 3.53 -6.40 25.41
CA SER A 86 3.16 -7.80 25.59
C SER A 86 2.54 -8.37 24.31
N THR A 87 2.70 -9.68 24.12
CA THR A 87 2.22 -10.40 22.94
C THR A 87 0.75 -10.09 22.64
N SER A 88 -0.12 -10.13 23.66
CA SER A 88 -1.55 -9.84 23.52
C SER A 88 -1.82 -8.43 23.00
N TYR A 89 -1.17 -7.42 23.59
CA TYR A 89 -1.35 -6.02 23.18
C TYR A 89 -0.84 -5.78 21.75
N GLY A 90 0.29 -6.38 21.36
CA GLY A 90 0.81 -6.25 20.00
C GLY A 90 -0.16 -6.79 18.95
N PHE A 91 -0.79 -7.94 19.20
CA PHE A 91 -1.79 -8.50 18.29
C PHE A 91 -3.09 -7.67 18.27
N TYR A 92 -3.56 -7.16 19.41
CA TYR A 92 -4.75 -6.29 19.44
C TYR A 92 -4.51 -4.97 18.69
N LEU A 93 -3.34 -4.36 18.87
CA LEU A 93 -2.95 -3.14 18.15
C LEU A 93 -2.82 -3.41 16.65
N ALA A 94 -2.23 -4.53 16.24
CA ALA A 94 -2.15 -4.89 14.83
C ALA A 94 -3.54 -5.12 14.19
N LEU A 95 -4.45 -5.79 14.89
CA LEU A 95 -5.82 -5.94 14.40
C LEU A 95 -6.52 -4.57 14.28
N PHE A 96 -6.36 -3.71 15.26
CA PHE A 96 -6.89 -2.34 15.24
C PHE A 96 -6.35 -1.55 14.05
N TYR A 97 -5.04 -1.58 13.83
CA TYR A 97 -4.38 -0.93 12.69
C TYR A 97 -4.83 -1.46 11.34
N PHE A 98 -5.00 -2.77 11.23
CA PHE A 98 -5.56 -3.39 10.03
C PHE A 98 -6.94 -2.81 9.73
N VAL A 99 -7.84 -2.78 10.73
CA VAL A 99 -9.19 -2.22 10.59
C VAL A 99 -9.15 -0.73 10.19
N LEU A 100 -8.31 0.09 10.82
CA LEU A 100 -8.16 1.50 10.45
C LEU A 100 -7.74 1.67 8.99
N SER A 101 -6.76 0.89 8.54
CA SER A 101 -6.29 0.97 7.16
C SER A 101 -7.36 0.58 6.16
N LEU A 102 -8.20 -0.42 6.49
CA LEU A 102 -9.34 -0.82 5.65
C LEU A 102 -10.38 0.29 5.53
N PHE A 103 -10.69 1.00 6.62
CA PHE A 103 -11.64 2.11 6.57
C PHE A 103 -11.23 3.19 5.57
N THR A 104 -9.95 3.53 5.53
CA THR A 104 -9.42 4.53 4.58
C THR A 104 -9.18 3.98 3.18
N PHE A 105 -8.94 2.67 3.07
CA PHE A 105 -8.78 2.01 1.77
C PHE A 105 -10.12 1.85 1.03
N PHE A 106 -11.19 1.48 1.75
CA PHE A 106 -12.55 1.38 1.22
C PHE A 106 -13.38 2.65 1.42
N GLY A 107 -12.79 3.73 1.95
CA GLY A 107 -13.44 5.01 2.10
C GLY A 107 -13.78 5.67 0.76
N ASP A 108 -14.46 6.82 0.79
CA ASP A 108 -15.01 7.54 -0.37
C ASP A 108 -14.11 7.50 -1.63
N THR A 109 -14.62 6.88 -2.69
CA THR A 109 -13.94 6.56 -3.96
C THR A 109 -13.98 7.69 -4.99
N ARG A 110 -14.65 8.81 -4.69
CA ARG A 110 -14.81 9.95 -5.61
C ARG A 110 -13.50 10.61 -6.09
N ASP A 111 -12.41 10.34 -5.38
CA ASP A 111 -11.05 10.82 -5.70
C ASP A 111 -10.14 9.73 -6.29
N ASP A 112 -10.70 8.55 -6.63
CA ASP A 112 -9.88 7.46 -7.15
C ASP A 112 -9.40 7.76 -8.58
N PRO A 113 -8.10 7.56 -8.87
CA PRO A 113 -7.53 7.81 -10.19
C PRO A 113 -8.17 6.96 -11.29
N ASP A 114 -8.87 5.89 -10.90
CA ASP A 114 -9.55 4.94 -11.75
C ASP A 114 -10.91 5.46 -12.24
N GLU A 115 -11.58 6.36 -11.49
CA GLU A 115 -12.83 7.02 -11.92
C GLU A 115 -12.58 8.11 -12.99
N ASN A 116 -11.36 8.63 -13.08
CA ASN A 116 -10.95 9.58 -14.13
C ASN A 116 -10.39 8.88 -15.39
N LEU A 117 -10.48 7.56 -15.47
CA LEU A 117 -10.24 6.86 -16.72
C LEU A 117 -11.46 7.12 -17.61
N ILE A 118 -11.29 8.01 -18.59
CA ILE A 118 -12.25 8.21 -19.67
C ILE A 118 -12.62 6.82 -20.19
N PRO A 119 -13.89 6.39 -20.14
CA PRO A 119 -14.26 5.13 -20.74
C PRO A 119 -13.84 5.19 -22.20
N VAL A 120 -13.01 4.23 -22.63
CA VAL A 120 -12.69 4.05 -24.05
C VAL A 120 -13.95 3.46 -24.69
N GLU A 121 -14.98 4.28 -24.82
CA GLU A 121 -16.27 3.92 -25.42
C GLU A 121 -16.22 4.02 -26.95
N ASN A 122 -15.11 4.53 -27.51
CA ASN A 122 -14.79 4.43 -28.91
C ASN A 122 -13.53 3.59 -29.07
N GLY A 123 -13.70 2.33 -29.47
CA GLY A 123 -12.60 1.44 -29.84
C GLY A 123 -11.61 2.11 -30.80
N PHE A 124 -10.36 1.64 -30.81
CA PHE A 124 -9.22 2.12 -31.60
C PHE A 124 -9.59 2.78 -32.95
N TYR A 125 -9.94 4.06 -32.94
CA TYR A 125 -10.01 4.91 -34.13
C TYR A 125 -8.70 5.68 -34.19
N GLY A 126 -7.70 5.01 -34.75
CA GLY A 126 -6.35 5.55 -34.94
C GLY A 126 -5.46 4.71 -35.84
N LEU A 127 -5.99 3.67 -36.48
CA LEU A 127 -5.38 3.05 -37.64
C LEU A 127 -6.27 3.37 -38.86
N HIS A 128 -6.37 4.65 -39.19
CA HIS A 128 -6.49 5.00 -40.60
C HIS A 128 -5.10 4.77 -41.20
N SER A 129 -4.91 3.57 -41.76
CA SER A 129 -4.06 3.42 -42.92
C SER A 129 -4.81 4.02 -44.11
N ASP A 130 -4.07 4.64 -45.04
CA ASP A 130 -4.48 5.39 -46.23
C ASP A 130 -4.50 6.90 -45.91
N ASP A 131 -3.41 7.67 -46.04
CA ASP A 131 -2.34 7.70 -47.05
C ASP A 131 -0.94 7.44 -46.43
N ASP A 132 0.09 6.83 -47.05
CA ASP A 132 0.37 6.36 -48.41
C ASP A 132 1.46 5.27 -48.31
N ASP A 133 1.38 4.27 -49.20
CA ASP A 133 2.46 3.39 -49.66
C ASP A 133 3.68 3.15 -48.74
N GLU A 134 3.56 2.22 -47.78
CA GLU A 134 4.69 1.34 -47.44
C GLU A 134 4.17 0.00 -46.89
N LYS A 135 3.95 -0.94 -47.82
CA LYS A 135 3.43 -2.28 -47.53
C LYS A 135 4.46 -3.11 -46.78
N ILE A 136 4.36 -3.12 -45.45
CA ILE A 136 5.09 -4.06 -44.60
C ILE A 136 4.47 -5.46 -44.78
N SER A 137 5.16 -6.29 -45.55
CA SER A 137 4.80 -7.67 -45.88
C SER A 137 4.88 -8.60 -44.66
N VAL A 138 3.79 -9.30 -44.36
CA VAL A 138 3.78 -10.46 -43.45
C VAL A 138 3.65 -11.73 -44.29
N PRO A 139 4.57 -12.70 -44.21
CA PRO A 139 4.46 -13.92 -45.00
C PRO A 139 3.54 -14.90 -44.26
N VAL A 140 2.43 -15.30 -44.90
CA VAL A 140 1.68 -16.49 -44.49
C VAL A 140 1.53 -17.37 -45.71
N ASP A 141 2.55 -18.20 -45.90
CA ASP A 141 2.53 -19.32 -46.82
C ASP A 141 1.54 -20.35 -46.26
N GLY A 142 0.47 -20.65 -47.01
CA GLY A 142 -0.50 -21.67 -46.59
C GLY A 142 -1.92 -21.46 -47.09
N GLY A 143 -2.12 -21.50 -48.40
CA GLY A 143 -3.46 -21.59 -48.98
C GLY A 143 -3.44 -22.00 -50.45
N PHE A 144 -3.49 -23.31 -50.72
CA PHE A 144 -3.75 -23.88 -52.04
C PHE A 144 -5.01 -23.25 -52.67
N LYS A 145 -4.87 -22.78 -53.91
CA LYS A 145 -5.97 -22.45 -54.81
C LYS A 145 -6.51 -23.71 -55.50
N SER A 146 -7.78 -23.61 -55.89
CA SER A 146 -8.61 -24.53 -56.68
C SER A 146 -7.87 -25.49 -57.62
#